data_AF-A0A850HD43-F1
#
_entry.id   AF-A0A850HD43-F1
#
_cell.length_a   1.000
_cell.length_b   1.000
_cell.length_c   1.000
_cell.angle_alpha   90.00
_cell.angle_beta   90.00
_cell.angle_gamma   90.00
#
_symmetry.space_group_name_H-M   'P 1'
#
loop_
_entity.id
_entity.type
_entity.pdbx_description
1 polymer ?
#
loop_
_entity_poly.entity_id
_entity_poly.type
_entity_poly.pdbx_seq_one_letter_code
_entity_poly.pdbx_strand_id
1 'polypeptide(L)'
;MKQDMWILSLLLIAAVTTAFQLDRQSRYVPQWAKYVPEPARYFAQTHVTAQALQSEDPEAAQAAASTLLSRRSVPAENMRLYAQAALQEGSAEQGLLALQLAAQRGWRDPIAQEAMARIAWAGGDAAESARRLAALYAREPNSAVLEELADEVLSNPEGRDQMAELLAGPARWEAAFVRTAVRDLSTPTYNDVLLAAHEKGAKLSCAPLQNAARQQARIAGIGEEETALEPLLENNC
;
A
#
# COMPACT_ATOMS: atom_id res chain seq x y z
N MET A 1 -7.13 -18.27 54.77
CA MET A 1 -7.36 -16.86 54.39
C MET A 1 -6.18 -16.20 53.68
N LYS A 2 -4.97 -16.08 54.27
CA LYS A 2 -3.82 -15.46 53.55
C LYS A 2 -3.37 -16.24 52.31
N GLN A 3 -3.33 -17.57 52.40
CA GLN A 3 -2.97 -18.45 51.28
C GLN A 3 -4.00 -18.42 50.15
N ASP A 4 -5.30 -18.46 50.48
CA ASP A 4 -6.39 -18.44 49.48
C ASP A 4 -6.40 -17.13 48.68
N MET A 5 -6.19 -15.99 49.36
CA MET A 5 -6.11 -14.68 48.74
C MET A 5 -4.91 -14.56 47.80
N TRP A 6 -3.77 -15.15 48.15
CA TRP A 6 -2.59 -15.19 47.28
C TRP A 6 -2.85 -16.04 46.02
N ILE A 7 -3.43 -17.22 46.17
CA ILE A 7 -3.76 -18.10 45.03
C ILE A 7 -4.75 -17.40 44.09
N LEU A 8 -5.81 -16.78 44.63
CA LEU A 8 -6.76 -15.99 43.85
C LEU A 8 -6.07 -14.86 43.06
N SER A 9 -5.12 -14.18 43.70
CA SER A 9 -4.36 -13.11 43.05
C SER A 9 -3.50 -13.64 41.90
N LEU A 10 -2.82 -14.77 42.10
CA LEU A 10 -2.03 -15.42 41.04
C LEU A 10 -2.89 -15.89 39.87
N LEU A 11 -4.07 -16.47 40.16
CA LEU A 11 -5.02 -16.88 39.12
C LEU A 11 -5.51 -15.68 38.30
N LEU A 12 -5.80 -14.56 38.94
CA LEU A 12 -6.20 -13.32 38.26
C LEU A 12 -5.08 -12.81 37.34
N ILE A 13 -3.84 -12.75 37.83
CA ILE A 13 -2.69 -12.33 37.05
C ILE A 13 -2.47 -13.27 35.85
N ALA A 14 -2.58 -14.58 36.07
CA ALA A 14 -2.44 -15.58 35.02
C ALA A 14 -3.52 -15.41 33.94
N ALA A 15 -4.77 -15.18 34.33
CA ALA A 15 -5.87 -14.95 33.40
C ALA A 15 -5.67 -13.68 32.55
N VAL A 16 -5.30 -12.56 33.18
CA VAL A 16 -5.03 -11.29 32.50
C VAL A 16 -3.84 -11.43 31.54
N THR A 17 -2.75 -12.05 31.99
CA THR A 17 -1.55 -12.27 31.15
C THR A 17 -1.87 -13.15 29.95
N THR A 18 -2.66 -14.21 30.14
CA THR A 18 -3.08 -15.10 29.06
C THR A 18 -3.91 -14.34 28.03
N ALA A 19 -4.85 -13.49 28.45
CA ALA A 19 -5.64 -12.67 27.53
C ALA A 19 -4.78 -11.75 26.65
N PHE A 20 -3.77 -11.08 27.23
CA PHE A 20 -2.85 -10.23 26.48
C PHE A 20 -1.92 -11.02 25.54
N GLN A 21 -1.48 -12.22 25.95
CA GLN A 21 -0.67 -13.08 25.08
C GLN A 21 -1.49 -13.60 23.90
N LEU A 22 -2.75 -13.97 24.13
CA LEU A 22 -3.68 -14.37 23.07
C LEU A 22 -3.93 -13.22 22.09
N ASP A 23 -4.14 -12.01 22.58
CA ASP A 23 -4.29 -10.82 21.74
C ASP A 23 -3.03 -10.57 20.90
N ARG A 24 -1.84 -10.59 21.52
CA ARG A 24 -0.59 -10.44 20.77
C ARG A 24 -0.40 -11.53 19.70
N GLN A 25 -0.77 -12.77 20.02
CA GLN A 25 -0.67 -13.89 19.10
C GLN A 25 -1.65 -13.76 17.93
N SER A 26 -2.83 -13.16 18.14
CA SER A 26 -3.82 -12.99 17.08
C SER A 26 -3.29 -12.12 15.93
N ARG A 27 -2.30 -11.25 16.17
CA ARG A 27 -1.61 -10.49 15.11
C ARG A 27 -1.03 -11.39 14.01
N TYR A 28 -0.55 -12.57 14.38
CA TYR A 28 0.09 -13.50 13.44
C TYR A 28 -0.84 -14.64 13.05
N VAL A 29 -1.81 -14.97 13.91
CA VAL A 29 -2.72 -16.09 13.70
C VAL A 29 -4.17 -15.60 13.92
N PRO A 30 -4.84 -15.11 12.86
CA PRO A 30 -6.13 -14.42 12.96
C PRO A 30 -7.24 -15.21 13.67
N GLN A 31 -7.23 -16.54 13.53
CA GLN A 31 -8.23 -17.43 14.12
C GLN A 31 -8.29 -17.38 15.67
N TRP A 32 -7.27 -16.81 16.32
CA TRP A 32 -7.26 -16.64 17.77
C TRP A 32 -8.09 -15.44 18.25
N ALA A 33 -8.40 -14.48 17.37
CA ALA A 33 -9.09 -13.25 17.74
C ALA A 33 -10.44 -13.49 18.46
N LYS A 34 -11.18 -14.54 18.09
CA LYS A 34 -12.46 -14.92 18.71
C LYS A 34 -12.34 -15.37 20.16
N TYR A 35 -11.16 -15.84 20.59
CA TYR A 35 -10.92 -16.29 21.98
C TYR A 35 -10.41 -15.17 22.89
N VAL A 36 -10.08 -14.01 22.33
CA VAL A 36 -9.61 -12.86 23.11
C VAL A 36 -10.83 -12.17 23.74
N PRO A 37 -10.87 -12.00 25.07
CA PRO A 37 -11.97 -11.30 25.72
C PRO A 37 -11.97 -9.84 25.31
N GLU A 38 -13.15 -9.24 25.15
CA GLU A 38 -13.34 -7.91 24.57
C GLU A 38 -12.44 -6.81 25.19
N PRO A 39 -12.27 -6.71 26.53
CA PRO A 39 -11.41 -5.69 27.12
C PRO A 39 -9.93 -5.81 26.76
N ALA A 40 -9.48 -7.00 26.33
CA ALA A 40 -8.09 -7.29 25.97
C ALA A 40 -7.83 -7.23 24.45
N ARG A 41 -8.86 -7.00 23.61
CA ARG A 41 -8.73 -7.01 22.15
C ARG A 41 -8.04 -5.74 21.64
N TYR A 42 -6.73 -5.76 21.49
CA TYR A 42 -5.96 -4.67 20.89
C TYR A 42 -5.54 -5.01 19.45
N PHE A 43 -4.84 -6.12 19.24
CA PHE A 43 -4.55 -6.64 17.91
C PHE A 43 -5.71 -7.46 17.34
N ALA A 44 -6.42 -8.22 18.18
CA ALA A 44 -7.59 -9.00 17.77
C ALA A 44 -8.70 -8.13 17.19
N GLN A 45 -8.80 -6.87 17.63
CA GLN A 45 -9.82 -5.95 17.15
C GLN A 45 -9.74 -5.71 15.64
N THR A 46 -8.54 -5.72 15.04
CA THR A 46 -8.39 -5.59 13.58
C THR A 46 -9.11 -6.73 12.85
N HIS A 47 -9.01 -7.96 13.34
CA HIS A 47 -9.70 -9.12 12.75
C HIS A 47 -11.20 -9.13 13.02
N VAL A 48 -11.62 -8.69 14.22
CA VAL A 48 -13.04 -8.51 14.54
C VAL A 48 -13.67 -7.48 13.59
N THR A 49 -13.01 -6.33 13.37
CA THR A 49 -13.47 -5.32 12.42
C THR A 49 -13.51 -5.87 10.98
N ALA A 50 -12.46 -6.57 10.55
CA ALA A 50 -12.43 -7.18 9.21
C ALA A 50 -13.55 -8.21 9.01
N GLN A 51 -13.90 -8.98 10.04
CA GLN A 51 -15.02 -9.92 10.00
C GLN A 51 -16.37 -9.17 9.96
N ALA A 52 -16.53 -8.11 10.75
CA ALA A 52 -17.75 -7.31 10.75
C ALA A 52 -18.01 -6.65 9.39
N LEU A 53 -16.97 -6.18 8.71
CA LEU A 53 -17.03 -5.65 7.34
C LEU A 53 -17.51 -6.68 6.28
N GLN A 54 -17.42 -7.97 6.59
CA GLN A 54 -17.90 -9.07 5.73
C GLN A 54 -19.34 -9.49 6.07
N SER A 55 -19.91 -8.96 7.15
CA SER A 55 -21.30 -9.22 7.52
C SER A 55 -22.26 -8.27 6.80
N GLU A 56 -23.54 -8.62 6.75
CA GLU A 56 -24.60 -7.77 6.20
C GLU A 56 -25.11 -6.72 7.23
N ASP A 57 -24.29 -6.39 8.24
CA ASP A 57 -24.61 -5.45 9.30
C ASP A 57 -23.63 -4.25 9.31
N PRO A 58 -23.94 -3.18 8.55
CA PRO A 58 -23.09 -1.99 8.48
C PRO A 58 -22.90 -1.28 9.82
N GLU A 59 -23.90 -1.29 10.70
CA GLU A 59 -23.82 -0.67 12.02
C GLU A 59 -22.82 -1.41 12.91
N ALA A 60 -22.85 -2.75 12.89
CA ALA A 60 -21.86 -3.57 13.59
C ALA A 60 -20.43 -3.36 13.05
N ALA A 61 -20.27 -3.23 11.73
CA ALA A 61 -19.00 -2.92 11.11
C ALA A 61 -18.46 -1.56 11.58
N GLN A 62 -19.32 -0.53 11.60
CA GLN A 62 -18.96 0.81 12.03
C GLN A 62 -18.60 0.87 13.52
N ALA A 63 -19.37 0.19 14.37
CA ALA A 63 -19.08 0.09 15.80
C ALA A 63 -17.73 -0.62 16.06
N ALA A 64 -17.47 -1.71 15.34
CA ALA A 64 -16.20 -2.44 15.44
C ALA A 64 -15.01 -1.60 14.96
N ALA A 65 -15.16 -0.85 13.87
CA ALA A 65 -14.12 0.02 13.34
C ALA A 65 -13.84 1.24 14.23
N SER A 66 -14.88 1.84 14.80
CA SER A 66 -14.76 2.92 15.78
C SER A 66 -14.01 2.44 17.03
N THR A 67 -14.34 1.24 17.51
CA THR A 67 -13.61 0.59 18.60
C THR A 67 -12.14 0.37 18.24
N LEU A 68 -11.85 -0.10 17.02
CA LEU A 68 -10.48 -0.29 16.54
C LEU A 68 -9.68 1.02 16.57
N LEU A 69 -10.24 2.12 16.05
CA LEU A 69 -9.57 3.41 16.05
C LEU A 69 -9.37 3.97 17.47
N SER A 70 -10.35 3.81 18.36
CA SER A 70 -10.23 4.25 19.77
C SER A 70 -9.06 3.58 20.48
N ARG A 71 -8.76 2.32 20.12
CA ARG A 71 -7.64 1.56 20.67
C ARG A 71 -6.34 1.84 19.91
N ARG A 72 -6.40 1.95 18.58
CA ARG A 72 -5.24 1.97 17.68
C ARG A 72 -5.45 2.90 16.49
N SER A 73 -5.35 4.21 16.71
CA SER A 73 -5.55 5.22 15.66
C SER A 73 -4.37 5.43 14.71
N VAL A 74 -3.17 4.95 15.06
CA VAL A 74 -1.93 5.23 14.30
C VAL A 74 -1.82 4.46 12.97
N PRO A 75 -2.09 3.13 12.89
CA PRO A 75 -1.92 2.38 11.64
C PRO A 75 -2.86 2.87 10.53
N ALA A 76 -2.32 3.12 9.33
CA ALA A 76 -3.09 3.51 8.15
C ALA A 76 -4.17 2.47 7.80
N GLU A 77 -3.85 1.18 7.95
CA GLU A 77 -4.78 0.07 7.73
C GLU A 77 -6.04 0.19 8.60
N ASN A 78 -5.90 0.58 9.87
CA ASN A 78 -7.07 0.73 10.75
C ASN A 78 -7.97 1.89 10.30
N MET A 79 -7.37 2.97 9.79
CA MET A 79 -8.11 4.08 9.20
C MET A 79 -8.82 3.66 7.91
N ARG A 80 -8.19 2.82 7.09
CA ARG A 80 -8.83 2.22 5.90
C ARG A 80 -10.00 1.30 6.28
N LEU A 81 -9.89 0.51 7.35
CA LEU A 81 -11.01 -0.32 7.82
C LEU A 81 -12.18 0.54 8.31
N TYR A 82 -11.90 1.65 9.00
CA TYR A 82 -12.94 2.64 9.32
C TYR A 82 -13.55 3.27 8.08
N ALA A 83 -12.75 3.63 7.08
CA ALA A 83 -13.25 4.18 5.83
C ALA A 83 -14.26 3.23 5.15
N GLN A 84 -13.93 1.94 5.08
CA GLN A 84 -14.82 0.92 4.52
C GLN A 84 -16.12 0.79 5.32
N ALA A 85 -16.04 0.77 6.65
CA ALA A 85 -17.22 0.64 7.50
C ALA A 85 -18.15 1.87 7.36
N ALA A 86 -17.58 3.07 7.36
CA ALA A 86 -18.32 4.31 7.14
C ALA A 86 -18.98 4.35 5.75
N LEU A 87 -18.30 3.85 4.71
CA LEU A 87 -18.88 3.74 3.37
C LEU A 87 -20.04 2.74 3.33
N GLN A 88 -19.92 1.58 3.99
CA GLN A 88 -21.01 0.59 4.08
C GLN A 88 -22.23 1.12 4.83
N GLU A 89 -22.02 1.93 5.86
CA GLU A 89 -23.10 2.59 6.63
C GLU A 89 -23.76 3.75 5.86
N GLY A 90 -23.22 4.15 4.71
CA GLY A 90 -23.70 5.30 3.93
C GLY A 90 -23.12 6.65 4.37
N SER A 91 -22.18 6.65 5.31
CA SER A 91 -21.44 7.82 5.80
C SER A 91 -20.29 8.21 4.84
N ALA A 92 -20.62 8.51 3.58
CA ALA A 92 -19.65 8.67 2.50
C ALA A 92 -18.57 9.74 2.76
N GLU A 93 -18.95 10.91 3.28
CA GLU A 93 -18.01 11.99 3.61
C GLU A 93 -16.96 11.55 4.63
N GLN A 94 -17.39 10.88 5.70
CA GLN A 94 -16.49 10.35 6.72
C GLN A 94 -15.60 9.25 6.16
N GLY A 95 -16.15 8.38 5.33
CA GLY A 95 -15.41 7.32 4.65
C GLY A 95 -14.29 7.87 3.78
N LEU A 96 -14.58 8.87 2.95
CA LEU A 96 -13.60 9.50 2.07
C LEU A 96 -12.53 10.25 2.87
N LEU A 97 -12.90 11.00 3.90
CA LEU A 97 -11.93 11.66 4.78
C LEU A 97 -11.01 10.64 5.45
N ALA A 98 -11.56 9.53 5.95
CA ALA A 98 -10.77 8.47 6.56
C ALA A 98 -9.80 7.81 5.58
N LEU A 99 -10.24 7.59 4.34
CA LEU A 99 -9.40 7.04 3.27
C LEU A 99 -8.25 7.99 2.90
N GLN A 100 -8.54 9.29 2.76
CA GLN A 100 -7.52 10.32 2.53
C GLN A 100 -6.48 10.33 3.66
N LEU A 101 -6.93 10.30 4.92
CA LEU A 101 -6.06 10.24 6.08
C LEU A 101 -5.24 8.94 6.14
N ALA A 102 -5.81 7.80 5.72
CA ALA A 102 -5.09 6.54 5.58
C ALA A 102 -3.94 6.68 4.56
N ALA A 103 -4.24 7.25 3.39
CA ALA A 103 -3.28 7.45 2.32
C ALA A 103 -2.18 8.47 2.67
N GLN A 104 -2.47 9.48 3.50
CA GLN A 104 -1.49 10.43 4.01
C GLN A 104 -0.58 9.81 5.08
N ARG A 105 -1.11 8.95 5.95
CA ARG A 105 -0.36 8.32 7.05
C ARG A 105 0.66 7.29 6.58
N GLY A 106 0.57 6.84 5.34
CA GLY A 106 1.68 6.15 4.75
C GLY A 106 1.40 5.61 3.36
N TRP A 107 2.44 5.72 2.54
CA TRP A 107 2.64 4.96 1.32
C TRP A 107 2.56 3.43 1.49
N ARG A 108 2.43 2.92 2.73
CA ARG A 108 2.48 1.48 3.06
C ARG A 108 1.15 0.75 2.98
N ASP A 109 0.01 1.44 2.94
CA ASP A 109 -1.30 0.82 2.78
C ASP A 109 -1.69 0.87 1.29
N PRO A 110 -1.45 -0.21 0.52
CA PRO A 110 -1.59 -0.21 -0.93
C PRO A 110 -3.03 0.01 -1.37
N ILE A 111 -4.01 -0.51 -0.63
CA ILE A 111 -5.44 -0.34 -0.95
C ILE A 111 -5.84 1.14 -0.85
N ALA A 112 -5.39 1.87 0.18
CA ALA A 112 -5.64 3.31 0.26
C ALA A 112 -4.92 4.09 -0.86
N GLN A 113 -3.70 3.68 -1.24
CA GLN A 113 -3.00 4.33 -2.36
C GLN A 113 -3.71 4.08 -3.69
N GLU A 114 -4.14 2.84 -3.96
CA GLU A 114 -4.93 2.52 -5.15
C GLU A 114 -6.21 3.36 -5.21
N ALA A 115 -7.00 3.35 -4.14
CA ALA A 115 -8.26 4.08 -4.12
C ALA A 115 -8.05 5.59 -4.34
N MET A 116 -7.02 6.18 -3.72
CA MET A 116 -6.67 7.57 -3.96
C MET A 116 -6.13 7.83 -5.37
N ALA A 117 -5.41 6.87 -5.97
CA ALA A 117 -4.93 7.00 -7.35
C ALA A 117 -6.10 7.04 -8.34
N ARG A 118 -7.09 6.15 -8.15
CA ARG A 118 -8.31 6.10 -8.96
C ARG A 118 -9.18 7.34 -8.77
N ILE A 119 -9.32 7.84 -7.55
CA ILE A 119 -10.02 9.10 -7.26
C ILE A 119 -9.34 10.28 -7.96
N ALA A 120 -8.01 10.38 -7.86
CA ALA A 120 -7.24 11.44 -8.51
C ALA A 120 -7.39 11.37 -10.04
N TRP A 121 -7.27 10.17 -10.61
CA TRP A 121 -7.44 9.94 -12.05
C TRP A 121 -8.84 10.35 -12.53
N ALA A 122 -9.89 9.88 -11.85
CA ALA A 122 -11.28 10.23 -12.17
C ALA A 122 -11.56 11.74 -12.02
N GLY A 123 -10.84 12.42 -11.13
CA GLY A 123 -10.90 13.87 -10.94
C GLY A 123 -10.07 14.67 -11.95
N GLY A 124 -9.35 14.01 -12.87
CA GLY A 124 -8.46 14.65 -13.84
C GLY A 124 -7.11 15.10 -13.26
N ASP A 125 -6.75 14.70 -12.04
CA ASP A 125 -5.46 14.98 -11.40
C ASP A 125 -4.47 13.83 -11.71
N ALA A 126 -3.98 13.81 -12.95
CA ALA A 126 -3.05 12.78 -13.42
C ALA A 126 -1.72 12.81 -12.65
N ALA A 127 -1.27 13.99 -12.22
CA ALA A 127 -0.08 14.15 -11.41
C ALA A 127 -0.23 13.45 -10.05
N GLU A 128 -1.30 13.74 -9.30
CA GLU A 128 -1.53 13.07 -8.02
C GLU A 128 -1.72 11.56 -8.20
N SER A 129 -2.41 11.13 -9.25
CA SER A 129 -2.53 9.70 -9.57
C SER A 129 -1.16 9.04 -9.78
N ALA A 130 -0.25 9.70 -10.51
CA ALA A 130 1.13 9.23 -10.69
C ALA A 130 1.92 9.15 -9.38
N ARG A 131 1.72 10.09 -8.44
CA ARG A 131 2.33 10.02 -7.09
C ARG A 131 1.87 8.79 -6.31
N ARG A 132 0.58 8.46 -6.40
CA ARG A 132 0.01 7.26 -5.78
C ARG A 132 0.47 5.97 -6.47
N LEU A 133 0.57 6.00 -7.80
CA LEU A 133 1.12 4.88 -8.58
C LEU A 133 2.58 4.59 -8.21
N ALA A 134 3.43 5.61 -8.05
CA ALA A 134 4.80 5.43 -7.57
C ALA A 134 4.83 4.77 -6.18
N ALA A 135 3.88 5.13 -5.30
CA ALA A 135 3.71 4.48 -4.00
C ALA A 135 3.44 2.98 -4.11
N LEU A 136 2.60 2.58 -5.07
CA LEU A 136 2.26 1.18 -5.34
C LEU A 136 3.46 0.40 -5.88
N TYR A 137 4.22 0.94 -6.83
CA TYR A 137 5.45 0.31 -7.35
C TYR A 137 6.43 -0.06 -6.22
N ALA A 138 6.55 0.76 -5.18
CA ALA A 138 7.46 0.49 -4.06
C ALA A 138 6.94 -0.53 -3.04
N ARG A 139 5.62 -0.81 -3.00
CA ARG A 139 5.01 -1.71 -1.99
C ARG A 139 4.55 -3.03 -2.58
N GLU A 140 3.89 -2.99 -3.72
CA GLU A 140 3.26 -4.14 -4.37
C GLU A 140 3.64 -4.21 -5.86
N PRO A 141 4.94 -4.41 -6.18
CA PRO A 141 5.45 -4.38 -7.55
C PRO A 141 4.96 -5.54 -8.45
N ASN A 142 3.97 -6.32 -8.07
CA ASN A 142 3.45 -7.40 -8.92
C ASN A 142 1.93 -7.57 -8.75
N SER A 143 1.20 -6.50 -8.43
CA SER A 143 -0.27 -6.56 -8.34
C SER A 143 -0.91 -6.29 -9.70
N ALA A 144 -2.00 -7.00 -10.03
CA ALA A 144 -2.75 -6.77 -11.27
C ALA A 144 -3.31 -5.34 -11.37
N VAL A 145 -3.63 -4.75 -10.21
CA VAL A 145 -4.03 -3.35 -10.07
C VAL A 145 -2.97 -2.39 -10.62
N LEU A 146 -1.69 -2.72 -10.40
CA LEU A 146 -0.59 -1.88 -10.86
C LEU A 146 -0.52 -1.83 -12.38
N GLU A 147 -0.71 -2.97 -13.04
CA GLU A 147 -0.72 -3.09 -14.51
C GLU A 147 -1.85 -2.23 -15.11
N GLU A 148 -3.08 -2.39 -14.61
CA GLU A 148 -4.25 -1.62 -15.06
C GLU A 148 -4.03 -0.10 -14.89
N LEU A 149 -3.63 0.32 -13.69
CA LEU A 149 -3.50 1.74 -13.36
C LEU A 149 -2.29 2.38 -14.04
N ALA A 150 -1.20 1.64 -14.24
CA ALA A 150 0.01 2.19 -14.83
C ALA A 150 -0.17 2.58 -16.29
N ASP A 151 -0.85 1.75 -17.08
CA ASP A 151 -1.13 2.06 -18.49
C ASP A 151 -2.04 3.28 -18.62
N GLU A 152 -3.10 3.37 -17.80
CA GLU A 152 -4.02 4.52 -17.80
C GLU A 152 -3.30 5.83 -17.44
N VAL A 153 -2.60 5.84 -16.30
CA VAL A 153 -1.99 7.05 -15.75
C VAL A 153 -0.79 7.51 -16.57
N LEU A 154 0.05 6.58 -17.04
CA LEU A 154 1.28 6.90 -17.78
C LEU A 154 1.07 6.99 -19.30
N SER A 155 -0.12 6.70 -19.81
CA SER A 155 -0.53 7.15 -21.15
C SER A 155 -0.77 8.66 -21.20
N ASN A 156 -1.06 9.31 -20.07
CA ASN A 156 -1.20 10.75 -19.95
C ASN A 156 0.18 11.46 -19.84
N PRO A 157 0.46 12.50 -20.66
CA PRO A 157 1.72 13.25 -20.58
C PRO A 157 2.02 13.86 -19.20
N GLU A 158 1.02 14.38 -18.49
CA GLU A 158 1.19 14.94 -17.14
C GLU A 158 1.54 13.84 -16.13
N GLY A 159 0.90 12.67 -16.23
CA GLY A 159 1.22 11.52 -15.40
C GLY A 159 2.66 11.03 -15.62
N ARG A 160 3.12 10.97 -16.87
CA ARG A 160 4.53 10.65 -17.21
C ARG A 160 5.50 11.67 -16.63
N ASP A 161 5.22 12.95 -16.82
CA ASP A 161 6.10 14.02 -16.36
C ASP A 161 6.25 14.01 -14.83
N GLN A 162 5.13 13.82 -14.11
CA GLN A 162 5.16 13.70 -12.66
C GLN A 162 5.87 12.42 -12.19
N MET A 163 5.70 11.29 -12.88
CA MET A 163 6.47 10.08 -12.58
C MET A 163 7.97 10.33 -12.75
N ALA A 164 8.38 10.97 -13.84
CA ALA A 164 9.77 11.35 -14.08
C ALA A 164 10.35 12.22 -12.95
N GLU A 165 9.59 13.19 -12.43
CA GLU A 165 10.00 13.98 -11.26
C GLU A 165 10.20 13.15 -10.01
N LEU A 166 9.31 12.19 -9.75
CA LEU A 166 9.40 11.33 -8.58
C LEU A 166 10.62 10.42 -8.64
N LEU A 167 10.98 9.95 -9.84
CA LEU A 167 12.19 9.17 -10.09
C LEU A 167 13.47 10.00 -9.96
N ALA A 168 13.42 11.29 -10.33
CA ALA A 168 14.51 12.23 -10.11
C ALA A 168 14.66 12.66 -8.63
N GLY A 169 13.59 12.52 -7.84
CA GLY A 169 13.55 12.81 -6.42
C GLY A 169 14.32 11.80 -5.54
N PRO A 170 14.01 11.75 -4.23
CA PRO A 170 14.68 10.83 -3.30
C PRO A 170 14.57 9.38 -3.78
N ALA A 171 15.69 8.64 -3.75
CA ALA A 171 15.94 7.31 -4.35
C ALA A 171 15.10 6.12 -3.83
N ARG A 172 13.87 6.35 -3.36
CA ARG A 172 12.97 5.32 -2.83
C ARG A 172 12.17 4.60 -3.91
N TRP A 173 11.96 5.25 -5.04
CA TRP A 173 11.01 4.80 -6.07
C TRP A 173 11.70 4.20 -7.30
N GLU A 174 12.85 4.77 -7.67
CA GLU A 174 13.59 4.47 -8.90
C GLU A 174 13.88 2.99 -9.09
N ALA A 175 14.61 2.37 -8.17
CA ALA A 175 14.96 0.96 -8.30
C ALA A 175 13.73 0.02 -8.38
N ALA A 176 12.63 0.36 -7.71
CA ALA A 176 11.40 -0.44 -7.78
C ALA A 176 10.69 -0.25 -9.13
N PHE A 177 10.57 0.99 -9.59
CA PHE A 177 9.98 1.31 -10.89
C PHE A 177 10.77 0.67 -12.04
N VAL A 178 12.09 0.89 -12.12
CA VAL A 178 12.94 0.38 -13.21
C VAL A 178 12.80 -1.14 -13.37
N ARG A 179 12.83 -1.89 -12.26
CA ARG A 179 12.72 -3.36 -12.30
C ARG A 179 11.35 -3.87 -12.70
N THR A 180 10.30 -3.13 -12.36
CA THR A 180 8.94 -3.65 -12.43
C THR A 180 8.21 -3.14 -13.66
N ALA A 181 8.26 -1.83 -13.91
CA ALA A 181 7.48 -1.18 -14.95
C ALA A 181 7.83 -1.65 -16.37
N VAL A 182 8.99 -2.26 -16.59
CA VAL A 182 9.36 -2.88 -17.89
C VAL A 182 8.43 -4.02 -18.31
N ARG A 183 7.70 -4.60 -17.34
CA ARG A 183 6.70 -5.66 -17.58
C ARG A 183 5.28 -5.11 -17.72
N ASP A 184 5.00 -4.01 -17.03
CA ASP A 184 3.65 -3.48 -16.86
C ASP A 184 3.33 -2.38 -17.89
N LEU A 185 4.35 -1.80 -18.52
CA LEU A 185 4.22 -0.70 -19.48
C LEU A 185 4.62 -1.11 -20.89
N SER A 186 4.04 -0.41 -21.87
CA SER A 186 4.56 -0.43 -23.23
C SER A 186 6.02 0.05 -23.26
N THR A 187 6.84 -0.55 -24.13
CA THR A 187 8.25 -0.16 -24.31
C THR A 187 8.42 1.34 -24.54
N PRO A 188 7.62 2.02 -25.41
CA PRO A 188 7.73 3.47 -25.58
C PRO A 188 7.46 4.25 -24.30
N THR A 189 6.35 3.95 -23.60
CA THR A 189 5.98 4.66 -22.34
C THR A 189 7.05 4.49 -21.27
N TYR A 190 7.58 3.28 -21.11
CA TYR A 190 8.64 3.00 -20.16
C TYR A 190 9.91 3.81 -20.47
N ASN A 191 10.33 3.82 -21.74
CA ASN A 191 11.53 4.53 -22.17
C ASN A 191 11.37 6.05 -22.02
N ASP A 192 10.21 6.60 -22.40
CA ASP A 192 9.90 8.02 -22.26
C ASP A 192 10.02 8.48 -20.80
N VAL A 193 9.47 7.71 -19.86
CA VAL A 193 9.54 8.03 -18.43
C VAL A 193 10.98 8.00 -17.92
N LEU A 194 11.78 6.99 -18.31
CA LEU A 194 13.17 6.89 -17.86
C LEU A 194 14.07 7.98 -18.46
N LEU A 195 13.90 8.30 -19.74
CA LEU A 195 14.63 9.38 -20.41
C LEU A 195 14.29 10.73 -19.76
N ALA A 196 13.00 11.03 -19.57
CA ALA A 196 12.57 12.25 -18.88
C ALA A 196 13.08 12.31 -17.43
N ALA A 197 13.09 11.18 -16.72
CA ALA A 197 13.64 11.13 -15.36
C ALA A 197 15.14 11.45 -15.36
N HIS A 198 15.89 10.90 -16.32
CA HIS A 198 17.33 11.16 -16.46
C HIS A 198 17.62 12.63 -16.77
N GLU A 199 16.87 13.25 -17.69
CA GLU A 199 16.96 14.67 -17.99
C GLU A 199 16.68 15.54 -16.74
N LYS A 200 15.77 15.10 -15.87
CA LYS A 200 15.48 15.73 -14.58
C LYS A 200 16.50 15.41 -13.48
N GLY A 201 17.55 14.65 -13.78
CA GLY A 201 18.67 14.35 -12.87
C GLY A 201 18.51 13.08 -12.05
N ALA A 202 17.62 12.16 -12.46
CA ALA A 202 17.49 10.85 -11.82
C ALA A 202 18.81 10.07 -11.92
N LYS A 203 19.21 9.50 -10.78
CA LYS A 203 20.36 8.60 -10.68
C LYS A 203 19.86 7.18 -10.87
N LEU A 204 19.82 6.75 -12.13
CA LEU A 204 19.34 5.42 -12.48
C LEU A 204 20.44 4.38 -12.23
N SER A 205 20.12 3.35 -11.44
CA SER A 205 21.09 2.31 -11.11
C SER A 205 21.39 1.44 -12.33
N CYS A 206 22.68 1.27 -12.65
CA CYS A 206 23.13 0.51 -13.82
C CYS A 206 22.57 -0.93 -13.87
N ALA A 207 22.64 -1.68 -12.77
CA ALA A 207 22.21 -3.09 -12.77
C ALA A 207 20.69 -3.27 -13.07
N PRO A 208 19.77 -2.51 -12.45
CA PRO A 208 18.37 -2.47 -12.88
C PRO A 208 18.18 -2.08 -14.35
N LEU A 209 18.88 -1.06 -14.85
CA LEU A 209 18.78 -0.61 -16.23
C LEU A 209 19.22 -1.68 -17.23
N GLN A 210 20.37 -2.32 -17.00
CA GLN A 210 20.85 -3.41 -17.85
C GLN A 210 19.83 -4.55 -17.90
N ASN A 211 19.29 -4.97 -16.75
CA ASN A 211 18.27 -6.02 -16.72
C ASN A 211 16.99 -5.63 -17.47
N ALA A 212 16.57 -4.36 -17.40
CA ALA A 212 15.45 -3.85 -18.17
C ALA A 212 15.74 -3.86 -19.67
N ALA A 213 16.93 -3.46 -20.11
CA ALA A 213 17.35 -3.53 -21.52
C ALA A 213 17.34 -4.97 -22.04
N ARG A 214 17.88 -5.94 -21.29
CA ARG A 214 17.80 -7.36 -21.66
C ARG A 214 16.36 -7.86 -21.81
N GLN A 215 15.49 -7.42 -20.91
CA GLN A 215 14.09 -7.81 -20.94
C GLN A 215 13.37 -7.20 -22.15
N GLN A 216 13.61 -5.94 -22.48
CA GLN A 216 13.07 -5.30 -23.69
C GLN A 216 13.57 -5.96 -24.97
N ALA A 217 14.88 -6.21 -25.06
CA ALA A 217 15.50 -6.90 -26.19
C ALA A 217 14.85 -8.27 -26.43
N ARG A 218 14.59 -9.02 -25.35
CA ARG A 218 13.87 -10.30 -25.41
C ARG A 218 12.43 -10.16 -25.89
N ILE A 219 11.70 -9.16 -25.40
CA ILE A 219 10.29 -8.91 -25.80
C ILE A 219 10.22 -8.51 -27.28
N ALA A 220 11.13 -7.66 -27.74
CA ALA A 220 11.16 -7.15 -29.11
C ALA A 220 11.86 -8.09 -30.11
N GLY A 221 12.61 -9.09 -29.64
CA GLY A 221 13.39 -10.00 -30.50
C GLY A 221 14.61 -9.33 -31.16
N ILE A 222 15.18 -8.33 -30.50
CA ILE A 222 16.31 -7.51 -30.99
C ILE A 222 17.56 -7.69 -30.09
N GLY A 223 18.70 -7.11 -30.50
CA GLY A 223 19.91 -7.05 -29.67
C GLY A 223 19.78 -6.05 -28.50
N GLU A 224 20.56 -6.22 -27.43
CA GLU A 224 20.55 -5.29 -26.26
C GLU A 224 20.99 -3.87 -26.66
N GLU A 225 21.94 -3.76 -27.58
CA GLU A 225 22.47 -2.50 -28.13
C GLU A 225 21.44 -1.73 -28.97
N GLU A 226 20.39 -2.41 -29.46
CA GLU A 226 19.34 -1.79 -30.28
C GLU A 226 18.16 -1.27 -29.43
N THR A 227 18.26 -1.32 -28.10
CA THR A 227 17.20 -0.83 -27.20
C THR A 227 17.28 0.68 -27.02
N ALA A 228 16.13 1.35 -26.88
CA ALA A 228 16.11 2.81 -26.66
C ALA A 228 16.66 3.24 -25.27
N LEU A 229 17.15 2.29 -24.48
CA LEU A 229 17.84 2.54 -23.21
C LEU A 229 19.36 2.70 -23.39
N GLU A 230 19.92 2.50 -24.59
CA GLU A 230 21.36 2.67 -24.87
C GLU A 230 21.91 4.02 -24.33
N PRO A 231 21.27 5.18 -24.55
CA PRO A 231 21.78 6.46 -24.02
C PRO A 231 21.81 6.50 -22.48
N LEU A 232 20.88 5.79 -21.83
CA LEU A 232 20.85 5.70 -20.38
C LEU A 232 21.95 4.78 -19.86
N LEU A 233 22.26 3.69 -20.58
CA LEU A 233 23.34 2.78 -20.21
C LEU A 233 24.71 3.47 -20.33
N GLU A 234 24.98 4.18 -21.42
CA GLU A 234 26.26 4.89 -21.62
C GLU A 234 26.53 5.93 -20.53
N ASN A 235 25.48 6.64 -20.08
CA ASN A 235 25.62 7.70 -19.08
C ASN A 235 25.67 7.21 -17.63
N ASN A 236 25.26 5.96 -17.35
CA ASN A 236 25.09 5.48 -15.97
C ASN A 236 25.92 4.23 -15.58
N CYS A 237 26.66 3.56 -16.49
CA CYS A 237 27.24 2.21 -16.25
C CYS A 237 28.79 2.08 -16.21
#